data_AF-A9M4N5-F1
#
_entry.id   AF-A9M4N5-F1
#
_cell.length_a   1.000
_cell.length_b   1.000
_cell.length_c   1.000
_cell.angle_alpha   90.00
_cell.angle_beta   90.00
_cell.angle_gamma   90.00
#
_symmetry.space_group_name_H-M   'P 1'
#
loop_
_entity.id
_entity.type
_entity.pdbx_description
1 polymer ?
#
loop_
_entity_poly.entity_id
_entity_poly.type
_entity_poly.pdbx_seq_one_letter_code
_entity_poly.pdbx_strand_id
1 'polypeptide(L)' 'MYLIEFIEKRYGRERGNRKKFLEDNPKILAPELSRWLKNNYKVNLATGEIYKPASKQVKL' A
#
# COMPACT_ATOMS: atom_id res chain seq x y z
N MET A 1 0.85 7.34 -4.72
CA MET A 1 2.16 6.62 -4.65
C MET A 1 1.90 5.12 -4.64
N TYR A 2 2.80 4.26 -5.12
CA TYR A 2 2.60 2.81 -4.94
C TYR A 2 2.68 2.42 -3.46
N LEU A 3 1.96 1.38 -3.07
CA LEU A 3 1.95 0.89 -1.70
C LEU A 3 3.35 0.43 -1.25
N ILE A 4 4.11 -0.21 -2.15
CA ILE A 4 5.48 -0.63 -1.82
C ILE A 4 6.40 0.58 -1.56
N GLU A 5 6.30 1.63 -2.37
CA GLU A 5 7.08 2.86 -2.19
C GLU A 5 6.70 3.58 -0.88
N PHE A 6 5.41 3.59 -0.53
CA PHE A 6 4.95 4.10 0.77
C PHE A 6 5.60 3.36 1.93
N ILE A 7 5.58 2.02 1.88
CA ILE A 7 6.16 1.18 2.93
C ILE A 7 7.66 1.41 3.02
N GLU A 8 8.37 1.43 1.89
CA GLU A 8 9.81 1.65 1.88
C GLU A 8 10.20 3.04 2.41
N LYS A 9 9.45 4.08 2.04
CA LYS A 9 9.71 5.46 2.50
C LYS A 9 9.47 5.62 4.01
N ARG A 10 8.49 4.91 4.57
CA ARG A 10 8.09 5.07 5.98
C ARG A 10 8.80 4.10 6.92
N TYR A 11 9.05 2.87 6.50
CA TYR A 11 9.57 1.79 7.35
C TYR A 11 10.93 1.27 6.91
N GLY A 12 11.53 1.86 5.88
CA GLY A 12 12.83 1.46 5.34
C GLY A 12 12.75 0.35 4.29
N ARG A 13 13.89 0.05 3.67
CA ARG A 13 14.03 -0.97 2.61
C ARG A 13 14.52 -2.33 3.14
N GLU A 14 14.80 -2.41 4.44
CA GLU A 14 15.29 -3.62 5.07
C GLU A 14 14.23 -4.71 5.20
N ARG A 15 14.71 -5.94 5.40
CA ARG A 15 13.86 -7.09 5.72
C ARG A 15 13.07 -6.79 7.00
N GLY A 16 11.74 -6.84 6.89
CA GLY A 16 10.83 -6.59 8.02
C GLY A 16 9.98 -5.32 7.90
N ASN A 17 10.22 -4.46 6.91
CA ASN A 17 9.41 -3.25 6.67
C ASN A 17 7.89 -3.55 6.55
N ARG A 18 7.52 -4.65 5.89
CA ARG A 18 6.12 -5.11 5.79
C ARG A 18 5.55 -5.56 7.14
N LYS A 19 6.37 -6.13 8.02
CA LYS A 19 5.95 -6.50 9.37
C LYS A 19 5.64 -5.26 10.19
N LYS A 20 6.56 -4.27 10.18
CA LYS A 20 6.36 -2.96 10.83
C LYS A 20 5.09 -2.27 10.31
N PHE A 21 4.84 -2.29 9.01
CA PHE A 21 3.60 -1.77 8.42
C PHE A 21 2.35 -2.47 8.97
N LEU A 22 2.35 -3.79 9.12
CA LEU A 22 1.21 -4.54 9.66
C LEU A 22 1.02 -4.31 11.17
N GLU A 23 2.11 -4.15 11.92
CA GLU A 23 2.07 -3.80 13.35
C GLU A 23 1.40 -2.43 13.56
N ASP A 24 1.74 -1.44 12.73
CA ASP A 24 1.12 -0.10 12.75
C ASP A 24 -0.34 -0.09 12.22
N ASN A 25 -0.74 -1.13 11.46
CA ASN A 25 -2.06 -1.20 10.81
C ASN A 25 -2.75 -2.54 11.13
N PRO A 26 -3.16 -2.77 12.39
CA PRO A 26 -3.64 -4.08 12.86
C PRO A 26 -4.95 -4.56 12.21
N LYS A 27 -5.66 -3.67 11.50
CA LYS A 27 -6.85 -4.02 10.72
C LYS A 27 -6.53 -4.65 9.36
N ILE A 28 -5.28 -4.55 8.90
CA ILE A 28 -4.84 -5.10 7.61
C ILE A 28 -4.25 -6.49 7.85
N LEU A 29 -4.75 -7.48 7.11
CA LEU A 29 -4.22 -8.83 7.19
C LEU A 29 -3.00 -8.99 6.28
N ALA A 30 -2.03 -9.82 6.69
CA ALA A 30 -0.85 -10.13 5.87
C ALA A 30 -1.18 -10.66 4.45
N PRO A 31 -2.23 -11.50 4.24
CA PRO A 31 -2.66 -11.90 2.91
C PRO A 31 -3.19 -10.74 2.06
N GLU A 32 -3.88 -9.77 2.66
CA GLU A 32 -4.38 -8.58 1.95
C GLU A 32 -3.21 -7.73 1.45
N LEU A 33 -2.26 -7.43 2.33
CA LEU A 33 -1.05 -6.70 1.96
C LEU A 33 -0.31 -7.42 0.82
N SER A 34 -0.12 -8.72 0.94
CA SER A 34 0.54 -9.53 -0.10
C SER A 34 -0.18 -9.42 -1.46
N ARG A 35 -1.51 -9.48 -1.46
CA ARG A 35 -2.34 -9.29 -2.66
C ARG A 35 -2.20 -7.90 -3.25
N TRP A 36 -2.22 -6.85 -2.42
CA TRP A 36 -2.10 -5.47 -2.86
C TRP A 36 -0.74 -5.16 -3.47
N LEU A 37 0.34 -5.64 -2.85
CA LEU A 37 1.70 -5.51 -3.36
C LEU A 37 1.86 -6.24 -4.69
N LYS A 38 1.36 -7.48 -4.81
CA LYS A 38 1.40 -8.25 -6.06
C LYS A 38 0.66 -7.55 -7.22
N ASN A 39 -0.39 -6.79 -6.90
CA ASN A 39 -1.22 -6.10 -7.89
C ASN A 39 -0.91 -4.59 -8.01
N ASN A 40 0.24 -4.13 -7.50
CA ASN A 40 0.70 -2.74 -7.60
C ASN A 40 -0.36 -1.70 -7.16
N TYR A 41 -1.03 -1.96 -6.03
CA TYR A 41 -1.98 -1.02 -5.44
C TYR A 41 -1.27 0.28 -5.04
N LYS A 42 -2.05 1.36 -4.95
CA LYS A 42 -1.58 2.70 -4.62
C LYS A 42 -2.14 3.16 -3.27
N VAL A 43 -1.43 4.08 -2.64
CA VAL A 43 -1.86 4.81 -1.44
C VAL A 43 -2.19 6.23 -1.85
N ASN A 44 -3.38 6.69 -1.47
CA ASN A 44 -3.74 8.10 -1.48
C ASN A 44 -3.11 8.75 -0.24
N LEU A 45 -2.17 9.67 -0.46
CA LEU A 45 -1.42 10.30 0.63
C LEU A 45 -2.25 11.28 1.47
N ALA A 46 -3.36 11.78 0.93
CA ALA A 46 -4.25 12.68 1.66
C ALA A 46 -5.21 11.91 2.59
N THR A 47 -5.73 10.75 2.14
CA THR A 47 -6.76 9.99 2.87
C THR A 47 -6.23 8.73 3.57
N GLY A 48 -5.06 8.24 3.18
CA GLY A 48 -4.52 6.95 3.63
C GLY A 48 -5.14 5.74 2.93
N GLU A 49 -6.07 5.93 1.99
CA GLU A 49 -6.74 4.83 1.30
C GLU A 49 -5.77 4.01 0.44
N ILE A 50 -5.90 2.69 0.55
CA ILE A 50 -5.22 1.73 -0.32
C ILE A 50 -6.21 1.32 -1.42
N TYR A 51 -5.88 1.62 -2.68
CA TYR A 51 -6.80 1.40 -3.80
C TYR A 51 -6.10 0.73 -4.99
N LYS A 52 -6.90 -0.02 -5.76
CA LYS A 52 -6.46 -0.51 -7.06
C LYS A 52 -6.51 0.66 -8.05
N PRO A 53 -5.40 1.02 -8.71
CA PRO A 53 -5.45 2.04 -9.75
C PRO A 53 -6.40 1.58 -10.86
N ALA A 54 -7.38 2.42 -11.21
CA ALA A 54 -8.24 2.19 -12.35
C ALA A 54 -7.67 2.93 -13.57
N SER A 55 -7.44 2.20 -14.68
CA SER A 55 -7.06 2.80 -15.96
C SER A 55 -8.30 3.27 -16.73
N LYS A 56 -9.18 4.03 -16.07
CA LYS A 56 -10.40 4.56 -16.70
C LYS A 56 -10.38 6.08 -16.66
N GLN A 57 -10.62 6.69 -17.81
CA GLN A 57 -10.87 8.12 -17.94
C GLN A 57 -12.38 8.35 -18.00
N VAL A 58 -12.86 9.37 -17.29
CA VAL A 58 -14.24 9.86 -17.39
C VAL A 58 -14.23 11.18 -18.16
N LYS A 59 -15.32 11.49 -18.86
CA LYS A 59 -15.51 12.83 -19.43
C LYS A 59 -15.76 13.82 -18.29
N LEU A 60 -15.03 14.93 -18.31
CA LEU A 60 -15.27 16.11 -17.47
C LEU A 60 -16.33 17.00 -18.11
#